data_AF-A0A975Y3P9-F1
#
_entry.id   AF-A0A975Y3P9-F1
#
_cell.length_a   1.000
_cell.length_b   1.000
_cell.length_c   1.000
_cell.angle_alpha   90.00
_cell.angle_beta   90.00
_cell.angle_gamma   90.00
#
_symmetry.space_group_name_H-M   'P 1'
#
loop_
_entity.id
_entity.type
_entity.pdbx_description
1 polymer ?
#
loop_
_entity_poly.entity_id
_entity_poly.type
_entity_poly.pdbx_seq_one_letter_code
_entity_poly.pdbx_strand_id
1 'polypeptide(L)'
;MNYQTLCFAKYYTYEARQDRRWLHRTIELLQQYPERGKYEDNVVGELFIEETIAVAQKLIKLLEIDPPPTQDISQLYNHLKFYKGVRNNDWDYICEYVEKWHWTTNLWNRFAGSIELSLWNHVTCKLCAIAQPIVGEGKLIRYSSSIDCYGHVVVRIEPNLEHQHLHLSWQIHENIVPSYYIPACFESILDELVQYFHQTNIAIEFTKIIFYDGSHHQINSKEIDYRIAAKIAWRNAIKKAELISL
;
A
#
# COMPACT_ATOMS: atom_id res chain seq x y z
N MET A 1 10.41 -1.35 19.40
CA MET A 1 9.95 -1.24 18.00
C MET A 1 8.62 -1.99 17.90
N ASN A 2 7.58 -1.35 17.34
CA ASN A 2 6.27 -1.98 17.18
C ASN A 2 6.32 -2.89 15.95
N TYR A 3 6.36 -4.20 16.17
CA TYR A 3 6.20 -5.21 15.13
C TYR A 3 4.80 -5.13 14.54
N GLN A 4 4.67 -4.97 13.22
CA GLN A 4 3.38 -4.91 12.53
C GLN A 4 3.37 -5.90 11.36
N THR A 5 2.50 -6.90 11.46
CA THR A 5 2.32 -7.90 10.41
C THR A 5 1.38 -7.33 9.34
N LEU A 6 1.92 -6.96 8.17
CA LEU A 6 1.10 -6.61 7.00
C LEU A 6 0.76 -7.88 6.22
N CYS A 7 -0.15 -8.68 6.77
CA CYS A 7 -0.74 -9.74 5.97
C CYS A 7 -1.40 -9.10 4.74
N PHE A 8 -1.02 -9.54 3.53
CA PHE A 8 -1.60 -9.17 2.22
C PHE A 8 -1.05 -7.91 1.53
N ALA A 9 0.27 -7.86 1.26
CA ALA A 9 0.98 -6.78 0.54
C ALA A 9 0.28 -6.21 -0.71
N LYS A 10 -0.40 -7.06 -1.51
CA LYS A 10 -1.09 -6.65 -2.74
C LYS A 10 -2.21 -5.62 -2.56
N TYR A 11 -2.70 -5.40 -1.34
CA TYR A 11 -3.77 -4.45 -1.04
C TYR A 11 -3.31 -3.18 -0.29
N TYR A 12 -2.02 -3.10 0.08
CA TYR A 12 -1.43 -1.92 0.73
C TYR A 12 -0.85 -0.91 -0.26
N THR A 13 -0.81 -1.29 -1.54
CA THR A 13 -0.25 -0.47 -2.59
C THR A 13 -1.16 0.71 -2.88
N TYR A 14 -0.59 1.89 -3.14
CA TYR A 14 -1.37 3.06 -3.55
C TYR A 14 -2.21 2.72 -4.80
N GLU A 15 -1.64 1.94 -5.72
CA GLU A 15 -2.33 1.48 -6.93
C GLU A 15 -3.55 0.59 -6.63
N ALA A 16 -3.45 -0.37 -5.70
CA ALA A 16 -4.59 -1.20 -5.32
C ALA A 16 -5.72 -0.38 -4.65
N ARG A 17 -5.36 0.72 -3.97
CA ARG A 17 -6.34 1.65 -3.39
C ARG A 17 -7.06 2.49 -4.44
N GLN A 18 -6.44 2.72 -5.60
CA GLN A 18 -7.05 3.46 -6.71
C GLN A 18 -7.97 2.59 -7.59
N ASP A 19 -7.88 1.26 -7.53
CA ASP A 19 -8.80 0.41 -8.31
C ASP A 19 -10.18 0.33 -7.65
N ARG A 20 -11.11 1.15 -8.16
CA ARG A 20 -12.51 1.22 -7.69
C ARG A 20 -13.45 0.32 -8.49
N ARG A 21 -12.97 -0.29 -9.59
CA ARG A 21 -13.83 -1.03 -10.53
C ARG A 21 -14.47 -2.24 -9.88
N TRP A 22 -13.81 -2.85 -8.90
CA TRP A 22 -14.36 -3.98 -8.17
C TRP A 22 -15.58 -3.57 -7.32
N LEU A 23 -15.60 -2.37 -6.71
CA LEU A 23 -16.76 -1.90 -5.94
C LEU A 23 -17.98 -1.68 -6.84
N HIS A 24 -17.78 -1.07 -8.01
CA HIS A 24 -18.83 -0.91 -9.00
C HIS A 24 -19.33 -2.27 -9.50
N ARG A 25 -18.42 -3.21 -9.80
CA ARG A 25 -18.78 -4.58 -10.19
C ARG A 25 -19.53 -5.31 -9.07
N THR A 26 -19.14 -5.15 -7.81
CA THR A 26 -19.84 -5.76 -6.67
C THR A 26 -21.28 -5.24 -6.56
N ILE A 27 -21.49 -3.93 -6.74
CA ILE A 27 -22.84 -3.34 -6.78
C ILE A 27 -23.66 -3.92 -7.95
N GLU A 28 -23.10 -3.94 -9.16
CA GLU A 28 -23.77 -4.49 -10.34
C GLU A 28 -24.15 -5.96 -10.14
N LEU A 29 -23.23 -6.77 -9.61
CA LEU A 29 -23.46 -8.19 -9.35
C LEU A 29 -24.53 -8.39 -8.27
N LEU A 30 -24.54 -7.62 -7.19
CA LEU A 30 -25.58 -7.72 -6.15
C LEU A 30 -26.97 -7.32 -6.68
N GLN A 31 -27.04 -6.37 -7.61
CA GLN A 31 -28.29 -5.99 -8.26
C GLN A 31 -28.78 -7.04 -9.25
N GLN A 32 -27.87 -7.62 -10.04
CA GLN A 32 -28.19 -8.63 -11.05
C GLN A 32 -28.47 -10.01 -10.43
N TYR A 33 -27.82 -10.32 -9.33
CA TYR A 33 -27.82 -11.62 -8.64
C TYR A 33 -28.12 -11.43 -7.14
N PRO A 34 -29.38 -11.14 -6.75
CA PRO A 34 -29.80 -10.91 -5.36
C PRO A 34 -29.39 -12.04 -4.39
N GLU A 35 -29.28 -13.27 -4.86
CA GLU A 35 -28.86 -14.43 -4.06
C GLU A 35 -27.46 -14.28 -3.46
N ARG A 36 -26.61 -13.43 -4.05
CA ARG A 36 -25.30 -13.05 -3.49
C ARG A 36 -25.42 -12.30 -2.17
N GLY A 37 -26.59 -11.76 -1.87
CA GLY A 37 -26.92 -11.15 -0.58
C GLY A 37 -27.00 -12.13 0.59
N LYS A 38 -26.82 -13.44 0.35
CA LYS A 38 -26.78 -14.51 1.35
C LYS A 38 -25.35 -14.86 1.75
N TYR A 39 -25.18 -15.31 2.99
CA TYR A 39 -23.99 -16.06 3.40
C TYR A 39 -24.16 -17.55 3.03
N GLU A 40 -23.09 -18.24 2.65
CA GLU A 40 -23.11 -19.61 2.07
C GLU A 40 -23.86 -20.65 2.94
N ASP A 41 -23.99 -20.42 4.25
CA ASP A 41 -24.58 -21.35 5.21
C ASP A 41 -26.01 -21.00 5.68
N ASN A 42 -26.58 -19.85 5.29
CA ASN A 42 -27.90 -19.41 5.80
C ASN A 42 -29.04 -19.75 4.83
N VAL A 43 -29.72 -20.87 5.11
CA VAL A 43 -30.87 -21.37 4.33
C VAL A 43 -32.10 -20.44 4.47
N VAL A 44 -32.20 -19.63 5.54
CA VAL A 44 -33.37 -18.76 5.85
C VAL A 44 -32.95 -17.40 6.45
N GLY A 45 -31.99 -16.71 5.84
CA GLY A 45 -31.57 -15.36 6.27
C GLY A 45 -32.18 -14.23 5.43
N GLU A 46 -32.33 -13.03 6.02
CA GLU A 46 -32.61 -11.80 5.27
C GLU A 46 -31.50 -11.52 4.25
N LEU A 47 -31.89 -11.03 3.07
CA LEU A 47 -30.94 -10.67 2.01
C LEU A 47 -30.36 -9.29 2.31
N PHE A 48 -29.07 -9.24 2.64
CA PHE A 48 -28.39 -7.99 2.97
C PHE A 48 -27.84 -7.27 1.73
N ILE A 49 -28.68 -7.11 0.72
CA ILE A 49 -28.29 -6.54 -0.58
C ILE A 49 -28.18 -5.02 -0.47
N GLU A 50 -29.23 -4.38 0.01
CA GLU A 50 -29.34 -2.91 0.03
C GLU A 50 -28.28 -2.31 0.95
N GLU A 51 -28.03 -2.94 2.10
CA GLU A 51 -27.01 -2.48 3.05
C GLU A 51 -25.59 -2.65 2.48
N THR A 52 -25.29 -3.80 1.86
CA THR A 52 -23.97 -4.01 1.22
C THR A 52 -23.76 -3.00 0.08
N ILE A 53 -24.78 -2.75 -0.74
CA ILE A 53 -24.72 -1.73 -1.82
C ILE A 53 -24.52 -0.33 -1.23
N ALA A 54 -25.28 0.05 -0.21
CA ALA A 54 -25.19 1.36 0.43
C ALA A 54 -23.79 1.60 1.02
N VAL A 55 -23.21 0.59 1.67
CA VAL A 55 -21.85 0.66 2.21
C VAL A 55 -20.80 0.74 1.09
N ALA A 56 -20.93 -0.04 0.02
CA ALA A 56 -20.06 0.06 -1.15
C ALA A 56 -20.12 1.46 -1.78
N GLN A 57 -21.31 2.03 -1.97
CA GLN A 57 -21.50 3.39 -2.50
C GLN A 57 -20.91 4.46 -1.57
N LYS A 58 -21.08 4.31 -0.25
CA LYS A 58 -20.47 5.21 0.75
C LYS A 58 -18.95 5.15 0.66
N LEU A 59 -18.37 3.94 0.53
CA LEU A 59 -16.94 3.78 0.34
C LEU A 59 -16.47 4.46 -0.95
N ILE A 60 -17.14 4.26 -2.09
CA ILE A 60 -16.79 4.91 -3.36
C ILE A 60 -16.71 6.44 -3.20
N LYS A 61 -17.71 7.05 -2.56
CA LYS A 61 -17.74 8.50 -2.29
C LYS A 61 -16.58 8.95 -1.39
N LEU A 62 -16.22 8.16 -0.38
CA LEU A 62 -15.07 8.47 0.48
C LEU A 62 -13.74 8.36 -0.28
N LEU A 63 -13.63 7.41 -1.21
CA LEU A 63 -12.46 7.23 -2.06
C LEU A 63 -12.30 8.34 -3.12
N GLU A 64 -13.35 9.10 -3.43
CA GLU A 64 -13.27 10.27 -4.33
C GLU A 64 -12.52 11.47 -3.71
N ILE A 65 -12.41 11.50 -2.38
CA ILE A 65 -11.72 12.55 -1.63
C ILE A 65 -10.25 12.13 -1.47
N ASP A 66 -9.30 12.96 -1.91
CA ASP A 66 -7.86 12.68 -1.82
C ASP A 66 -7.12 13.76 -1.01
N PRO A 67 -6.65 13.48 0.22
CA PRO A 67 -6.81 12.22 0.95
C PRO A 67 -8.21 12.09 1.62
N PRO A 68 -8.70 10.86 1.82
CA PRO A 68 -9.94 10.57 2.53
C PRO A 68 -9.90 11.05 4.01
N PRO A 69 -11.02 11.48 4.60
CA PRO A 69 -11.05 11.81 6.03
C PRO A 69 -10.86 10.56 6.91
N THR A 70 -9.82 10.55 7.76
CA THR A 70 -9.49 9.39 8.62
C THR A 70 -10.62 9.02 9.58
N GLN A 71 -11.37 10.01 10.09
CA GLN A 71 -12.50 9.78 10.98
C GLN A 71 -13.63 9.02 10.29
N ASP A 72 -13.94 9.37 9.04
CA ASP A 72 -15.00 8.72 8.26
C ASP A 72 -14.64 7.27 7.91
N ILE A 73 -13.37 7.02 7.59
CA ILE A 73 -12.84 5.66 7.39
C ILE A 73 -12.89 4.84 8.68
N SER A 74 -12.58 5.46 9.83
CA SER A 74 -12.66 4.79 11.14
C SER A 74 -14.10 4.44 11.52
N GLN A 75 -15.05 5.34 11.27
CA GLN A 75 -16.47 5.08 11.48
C GLN A 75 -16.98 3.97 10.56
N LEU A 76 -16.58 3.99 9.28
CA LEU A 76 -16.94 2.95 8.32
C LEU A 76 -16.36 1.59 8.72
N TYR A 77 -15.11 1.55 9.17
CA TYR A 77 -14.46 0.35 9.67
C TYR A 77 -15.22 -0.25 10.86
N ASN A 78 -15.54 0.57 11.86
CA ASN A 78 -16.27 0.11 13.05
C ASN A 78 -17.65 -0.45 12.68
N HIS A 79 -18.34 0.19 11.73
CA HIS A 79 -19.62 -0.28 11.22
C HIS A 79 -19.51 -1.64 10.50
N LEU A 80 -18.55 -1.77 9.59
CA LEU A 80 -18.31 -3.01 8.83
C LEU A 80 -17.92 -4.17 9.74
N LYS A 81 -16.99 -3.93 10.67
CA LYS A 81 -16.44 -4.95 11.57
C LYS A 81 -17.48 -5.54 12.52
N PHE A 82 -18.44 -4.73 12.98
CA PHE A 82 -19.50 -5.19 13.86
C PHE A 82 -20.34 -6.31 13.24
N TYR A 83 -20.45 -6.32 11.90
CA TYR A 83 -21.27 -7.27 11.14
C TYR A 83 -20.43 -8.25 10.29
N LYS A 84 -19.11 -8.33 10.50
CA LYS A 84 -18.21 -9.23 9.77
C LYS A 84 -18.60 -10.70 10.03
N GLY A 85 -18.74 -11.50 8.98
CA GLY A 85 -19.18 -12.90 9.05
C GLY A 85 -20.66 -13.09 9.38
N VAL A 86 -21.44 -12.00 9.46
CA VAL A 86 -22.89 -12.04 9.76
C VAL A 86 -23.73 -11.72 8.52
N ARG A 87 -23.19 -10.95 7.56
CA ARG A 87 -23.93 -10.45 6.39
C ARG A 87 -23.77 -11.36 5.17
N ASN A 88 -23.08 -10.90 4.12
CA ASN A 88 -22.77 -11.68 2.92
C ASN A 88 -21.28 -11.61 2.60
N ASN A 89 -20.80 -12.50 1.71
CA ASN A 89 -19.39 -12.54 1.33
C ASN A 89 -18.92 -11.19 0.77
N ASP A 90 -19.76 -10.49 -0.02
CA ASP A 90 -19.44 -9.16 -0.57
C ASP A 90 -19.24 -8.11 0.55
N TRP A 91 -20.02 -8.15 1.63
CA TRP A 91 -19.82 -7.32 2.83
C TRP A 91 -18.48 -7.61 3.48
N ASP A 92 -18.12 -8.89 3.63
CA ASP A 92 -16.85 -9.27 4.24
C ASP A 92 -15.65 -8.86 3.38
N TYR A 93 -15.75 -8.93 2.05
CA TYR A 93 -14.75 -8.37 1.15
C TYR A 93 -14.59 -6.85 1.33
N ILE A 94 -15.70 -6.11 1.47
CA ILE A 94 -15.64 -4.66 1.74
C ILE A 94 -15.07 -4.38 3.13
N CYS A 95 -15.47 -5.15 4.16
CA CYS A 95 -14.92 -5.08 5.49
C CYS A 95 -13.40 -5.30 5.48
N GLU A 96 -12.94 -6.32 4.76
CA GLU A 96 -11.53 -6.64 4.63
C GLU A 96 -10.77 -5.50 3.92
N TYR A 97 -11.33 -4.91 2.87
CA TYR A 97 -10.74 -3.76 2.17
C TYR A 97 -10.64 -2.53 3.09
N VAL A 98 -11.73 -2.16 3.78
CA VAL A 98 -11.74 -0.99 4.68
C VAL A 98 -10.86 -1.23 5.90
N GLU A 99 -10.81 -2.45 6.43
CA GLU A 99 -9.88 -2.84 7.49
C GLU A 99 -8.43 -2.57 7.03
N LYS A 100 -8.05 -3.02 5.84
CA LYS A 100 -6.72 -2.76 5.25
C LYS A 100 -6.44 -1.27 5.06
N TRP A 101 -7.44 -0.48 4.64
CA TRP A 101 -7.33 0.97 4.46
C TRP A 101 -7.17 1.72 5.80
N HIS A 102 -7.98 1.35 6.79
CA HIS A 102 -7.93 1.88 8.15
C HIS A 102 -6.58 1.55 8.80
N TRP A 103 -6.04 0.35 8.56
CA TRP A 103 -4.69 0.01 9.03
C TRP A 103 -3.62 0.84 8.33
N THR A 104 -3.68 1.03 7.01
CA THR A 104 -2.67 1.81 6.27
C THR A 104 -2.65 3.28 6.69
N THR A 105 -3.84 3.90 6.82
CA THR A 105 -3.96 5.29 7.28
C THR A 105 -3.43 5.46 8.70
N ASN A 106 -3.66 4.49 9.59
CA ASN A 106 -3.13 4.52 10.95
C ASN A 106 -1.67 4.09 11.08
N LEU A 107 -1.13 3.33 10.11
CA LEU A 107 0.27 2.93 10.02
C LEU A 107 1.17 4.16 10.00
N TRP A 108 0.84 5.11 9.13
CA TRP A 108 1.59 6.35 8.93
C TRP A 108 1.48 7.31 10.13
N ASN A 109 0.37 7.27 10.86
CA ASN A 109 0.16 8.11 12.06
C ASN A 109 1.05 7.72 13.26
N ARG A 110 1.62 6.50 13.27
CA ARG A 110 2.47 5.99 14.37
C ARG A 110 3.93 5.77 13.95
N PHE A 111 4.28 6.19 12.74
CA PHE A 111 5.57 5.94 12.13
C PHE A 111 6.61 6.94 12.63
N ALA A 112 7.68 6.43 13.26
CA ALA A 112 8.78 7.23 13.79
C ALA A 112 10.03 7.18 12.88
N GLY A 113 9.84 7.24 11.56
CA GLY A 113 10.96 7.18 10.61
C GLY A 113 11.44 5.77 10.26
N SER A 114 10.90 4.70 10.86
CA SER A 114 11.19 3.32 10.49
C SER A 114 10.01 2.37 10.71
N ILE A 115 9.89 1.35 9.85
CA ILE A 115 8.84 0.32 9.94
C ILE A 115 9.37 -1.05 9.51
N GLU A 116 8.95 -2.09 10.22
CA GLU A 116 9.22 -3.49 9.92
C GLU A 116 7.94 -4.17 9.44
N LEU A 117 8.02 -4.84 8.30
CA LEU A 117 6.89 -5.40 7.57
C LEU A 117 7.18 -6.84 7.17
N SER A 118 6.22 -7.73 7.42
CA SER A 118 6.20 -9.06 6.80
C SER A 118 5.17 -9.06 5.68
N LEU A 119 5.63 -8.95 4.44
CA LEU A 119 4.75 -8.72 3.27
C LEU A 119 4.15 -10.02 2.72
N TRP A 120 4.93 -11.09 2.76
CA TRP A 120 4.60 -12.35 2.10
C TRP A 120 4.10 -13.44 3.05
N ASN A 121 3.75 -13.06 4.28
CA ASN A 121 3.21 -14.02 5.23
C ASN A 121 1.96 -14.71 4.66
N HIS A 122 1.88 -16.03 4.81
CA HIS A 122 0.85 -16.91 4.24
C HIS A 122 0.78 -16.97 2.70
N VAL A 123 1.78 -16.46 1.97
CA VAL A 123 1.90 -16.60 0.51
C VAL A 123 2.98 -17.61 0.18
N THR A 124 2.63 -18.70 -0.50
CA THR A 124 3.63 -19.67 -1.00
C THR A 124 4.37 -19.06 -2.19
N CYS A 125 5.59 -18.59 -1.97
CA CYS A 125 6.42 -17.94 -2.98
C CYS A 125 7.92 -18.21 -2.76
N LYS A 126 8.72 -18.01 -3.81
CA LYS A 126 10.19 -18.06 -3.68
C LYS A 126 10.67 -16.77 -3.03
N LEU A 127 11.19 -16.88 -1.81
CA LEU A 127 11.76 -15.75 -1.08
C LEU A 127 13.21 -15.52 -1.49
N CYS A 128 13.56 -14.26 -1.70
CA CYS A 128 14.92 -13.82 -1.98
C CYS A 128 15.30 -12.61 -1.14
N ALA A 129 16.59 -12.48 -0.85
CA ALA A 129 17.20 -11.29 -0.26
C ALA A 129 18.22 -10.67 -1.23
N ILE A 130 18.57 -9.42 -0.98
CA ILE A 130 19.65 -8.72 -1.70
C ILE A 130 21.01 -9.22 -1.16
N ALA A 131 21.94 -9.56 -2.06
CA ALA A 131 23.22 -10.16 -1.68
C ALA A 131 24.17 -9.17 -0.98
N GLN A 132 24.24 -7.95 -1.49
CA GLN A 132 25.17 -6.92 -1.03
C GLN A 132 24.48 -5.55 -1.03
N PRO A 133 24.92 -4.62 -0.15
CA PRO A 133 24.44 -3.24 -0.18
C PRO A 133 24.49 -2.62 -1.58
N ILE A 134 23.35 -2.11 -2.05
CA ILE A 134 23.22 -1.48 -3.36
C ILE A 134 22.53 -0.12 -3.21
N VAL A 135 22.96 0.84 -4.02
CA VAL A 135 22.38 2.19 -4.03
C VAL A 135 21.60 2.43 -5.32
N GLY A 136 20.42 3.01 -5.18
CA GLY A 136 19.59 3.48 -6.28
C GLY A 136 19.25 4.95 -6.11
N GLU A 137 19.49 5.74 -7.15
CA GLU A 137 19.04 7.13 -7.24
C GLU A 137 17.78 7.20 -8.10
N GLY A 138 16.79 7.96 -7.64
CA GLY A 138 15.57 8.21 -8.37
C GLY A 138 15.27 9.69 -8.43
N LYS A 139 15.19 10.22 -9.64
CA LYS A 139 14.99 11.63 -9.91
C LYS A 139 13.92 11.83 -10.96
N LEU A 140 12.86 12.54 -10.60
CA LEU A 140 11.84 13.03 -11.51
C LEU A 140 12.04 14.53 -11.66
N ILE A 141 12.53 14.95 -12.83
CA ILE A 141 12.55 16.35 -13.23
C ILE A 141 11.82 16.44 -14.56
N ARG A 142 10.75 17.23 -14.59
CA ARG A 142 10.09 17.59 -15.83
C ARG A 142 9.77 19.07 -15.79
N TYR A 143 10.35 19.80 -16.73
CA TYR A 143 9.99 21.19 -16.99
C TYR A 143 9.01 21.20 -18.16
N SER A 144 7.84 21.78 -17.97
CA SER A 144 6.86 21.96 -19.03
C SER A 144 6.37 23.41 -19.04
N SER A 145 5.70 23.82 -20.12
CA SER A 145 5.19 25.19 -20.24
C SER A 145 4.09 25.53 -19.22
N SER A 146 3.54 24.54 -18.50
CA SER A 146 2.44 24.74 -17.55
C SER A 146 2.69 24.18 -16.16
N ILE A 147 3.35 23.03 -16.02
CA ILE A 147 3.56 22.36 -14.72
C ILE A 147 4.99 21.82 -14.65
N ASP A 148 5.73 22.31 -13.67
CA ASP A 148 7.01 21.72 -13.27
C ASP A 148 6.79 20.61 -12.24
N CYS A 149 7.53 19.52 -12.40
CA CYS A 149 7.54 18.37 -11.48
C CYS A 149 8.96 18.18 -10.94
N TYR A 150 9.08 18.00 -9.62
CA TYR A 150 10.35 17.73 -8.97
C TYR A 150 10.22 16.73 -7.82
N GLY A 151 10.91 15.58 -7.95
CA GLY A 151 11.11 14.62 -6.88
C GLY A 151 12.51 14.02 -6.96
N HIS A 152 13.22 13.92 -5.84
CA HIS A 152 14.55 13.32 -5.81
C HIS A 152 14.79 12.61 -4.47
N VAL A 153 15.11 11.32 -4.56
CA VAL A 153 15.45 10.47 -3.42
C VAL A 153 16.54 9.48 -3.81
N VAL A 154 17.38 9.13 -2.83
CA VAL A 154 18.40 8.09 -2.94
C VAL A 154 18.13 7.05 -1.88
N VAL A 155 18.05 5.80 -2.33
CA VAL A 155 17.80 4.64 -1.47
C VAL A 155 19.02 3.75 -1.43
N ARG A 156 19.29 3.21 -0.25
CA ARG A 156 20.27 2.15 -0.01
C ARG A 156 19.52 0.90 0.40
N ILE A 157 19.75 -0.20 -0.31
CA ILE A 157 19.11 -1.49 -0.07
C ILE A 157 20.17 -2.47 0.41
N GLU A 158 19.98 -3.06 1.58
CA GLU A 158 20.98 -3.91 2.24
C GLU A 158 20.35 -5.23 2.71
N PRO A 159 21.11 -6.34 2.76
CA PRO A 159 20.64 -7.59 3.36
C PRO A 159 20.22 -7.40 4.82
N ASN A 160 19.16 -8.10 5.23
CA ASN A 160 18.65 -8.15 6.60
C ASN A 160 18.47 -9.60 7.08
N LEU A 161 19.44 -10.48 6.84
CA LEU A 161 19.26 -11.92 7.09
C LEU A 161 18.98 -12.27 8.57
N GLU A 162 19.44 -11.43 9.50
CA GLU A 162 19.21 -11.60 10.93
C GLU A 162 17.76 -11.31 11.35
N HIS A 163 17.08 -10.42 10.65
CA HIS A 163 15.72 -10.00 10.96
C HIS A 163 14.82 -10.38 9.77
N GLN A 164 13.91 -11.33 9.98
CA GLN A 164 13.22 -12.08 8.93
C GLN A 164 12.21 -11.28 8.06
N HIS A 165 12.33 -9.96 8.05
CA HIS A 165 11.32 -9.03 7.58
C HIS A 165 11.95 -7.87 6.80
N LEU A 166 11.14 -7.30 5.91
CA LEU A 166 11.42 -6.06 5.23
C LEU A 166 11.45 -4.92 6.24
N HIS A 167 12.52 -4.13 6.23
CA HIS A 167 12.65 -2.95 7.08
C HIS A 167 12.77 -1.71 6.19
N LEU A 168 11.83 -0.78 6.28
CA LEU A 168 11.90 0.52 5.62
C LEU A 168 12.30 1.58 6.63
N SER A 169 13.27 2.44 6.31
CA SER A 169 13.62 3.57 7.16
C SER A 169 13.96 4.84 6.39
N TRP A 170 13.74 5.96 7.09
CA TRP A 170 13.97 7.31 6.64
C TRP A 170 15.05 7.93 7.50
N GLN A 171 16.17 8.24 6.86
CA GLN A 171 17.36 8.86 7.46
C GLN A 171 17.65 10.23 6.84
N ILE A 172 16.75 10.77 6.01
CA ILE A 172 16.89 12.10 5.41
C ILE A 172 16.43 13.15 6.42
N HIS A 173 17.24 14.19 6.63
CA HIS A 173 16.85 15.32 7.46
C HIS A 173 15.69 16.10 6.84
N GLU A 174 14.77 16.63 7.66
CA GLU A 174 13.58 17.37 7.18
C GLU A 174 13.92 18.58 6.32
N ASN A 175 15.09 19.20 6.54
CA ASN A 175 15.59 20.32 5.74
C ASN A 175 15.98 19.92 4.30
N ILE A 176 16.24 18.63 4.04
CA ILE A 176 16.66 18.10 2.73
C ILE A 176 15.45 17.59 1.95
N VAL A 177 14.61 16.78 2.59
CA VAL A 177 13.30 16.38 2.06
C VAL A 177 12.29 16.42 3.21
N PRO A 178 11.18 17.15 3.07
CA PRO A 178 10.16 17.23 4.10
C PRO A 178 9.58 15.86 4.49
N SER A 179 9.34 15.67 5.79
CA SER A 179 8.87 14.39 6.36
C SER A 179 7.46 13.98 5.93
N TYR A 180 6.64 14.90 5.44
CA TYR A 180 5.31 14.57 4.93
C TYR A 180 5.35 13.76 3.61
N TYR A 181 6.49 13.68 2.92
CA TYR A 181 6.66 12.82 1.73
C TYR A 181 6.97 11.35 2.06
N ILE A 182 7.34 11.05 3.31
CA ILE A 182 7.78 9.70 3.72
C ILE A 182 6.72 8.63 3.41
N PRO A 183 5.42 8.82 3.75
CA PRO A 183 4.40 7.84 3.46
C PRO A 183 4.32 7.49 1.97
N ALA A 184 4.33 8.52 1.11
CA ALA A 184 4.25 8.32 -0.34
C ALA A 184 5.45 7.55 -0.90
N CYS A 185 6.66 7.87 -0.43
CA CYS A 185 7.86 7.14 -0.80
C CYS A 185 7.79 5.68 -0.34
N PHE A 186 7.40 5.41 0.90
CA PHE A 186 7.37 4.04 1.42
C PHE A 186 6.31 3.19 0.74
N GLU A 187 5.09 3.72 0.59
CA GLU A 187 4.02 3.07 -0.17
C GLU A 187 4.47 2.72 -1.59
N SER A 188 5.21 3.62 -2.24
CA SER A 188 5.71 3.36 -3.59
C SER A 188 6.72 2.20 -3.66
N ILE A 189 7.53 2.00 -2.61
CA ILE A 189 8.44 0.85 -2.53
C ILE A 189 7.64 -0.45 -2.38
N LEU A 190 6.56 -0.41 -1.59
CA LEU A 190 5.65 -1.55 -1.45
C LEU A 190 4.94 -1.87 -2.78
N ASP A 191 4.49 -0.85 -3.52
CA ASP A 191 3.94 -1.01 -4.87
C ASP A 191 4.92 -1.77 -5.77
N GLU A 192 6.19 -1.35 -5.78
CA GLU A 192 7.21 -1.96 -6.64
C GLU A 192 7.58 -3.39 -6.22
N LEU A 193 7.62 -3.69 -4.93
CA LEU A 193 7.86 -5.05 -4.43
C LEU A 193 6.74 -6.00 -4.89
N VAL A 194 5.49 -5.56 -4.80
CA VAL A 194 4.31 -6.31 -5.29
C VAL A 194 4.36 -6.48 -6.80
N GLN A 195 4.63 -5.39 -7.53
CA GLN A 195 4.72 -5.43 -8.98
C GLN A 195 5.83 -6.38 -9.46
N TYR A 196 6.99 -6.34 -8.82
CA TYR A 196 8.11 -7.21 -9.13
C TYR A 196 7.77 -8.67 -8.87
N PHE A 197 7.13 -8.99 -7.74
CA PHE A 197 6.63 -10.33 -7.47
C PHE A 197 5.68 -10.82 -8.57
N HIS A 198 4.72 -10.00 -8.99
CA HIS A 198 3.80 -10.38 -10.09
C HIS A 198 4.52 -10.64 -11.42
N GLN A 199 5.59 -9.90 -11.71
CA GLN A 199 6.34 -10.04 -12.96
C GLN A 199 7.32 -11.22 -12.97
N THR A 200 7.91 -11.54 -11.81
CA THR A 200 9.05 -12.46 -11.73
C THR A 200 8.75 -13.72 -10.92
N ASN A 201 7.64 -13.76 -10.19
CA ASN A 201 7.31 -14.76 -9.18
C ASN A 201 8.39 -14.88 -8.06
N ILE A 202 9.16 -13.81 -7.84
CA ILE A 202 10.18 -13.71 -6.79
C ILE A 202 9.74 -12.68 -5.76
N ALA A 203 9.67 -13.08 -4.51
CA ALA A 203 9.30 -12.24 -3.39
C ALA A 203 10.56 -11.75 -2.67
N ILE A 204 10.82 -10.45 -2.73
CA ILE A 204 11.94 -9.83 -2.01
C ILE A 204 11.52 -9.62 -0.54
N GLU A 205 12.29 -10.17 0.38
CA GLU A 205 12.10 -10.11 1.85
C GLU A 205 13.49 -10.08 2.51
N PHE A 206 13.59 -10.05 3.85
CA PHE A 206 14.88 -10.05 4.57
C PHE A 206 15.84 -8.95 4.06
N THR A 207 15.31 -7.75 3.86
CA THR A 207 16.02 -6.64 3.24
C THR A 207 15.72 -5.34 3.98
N LYS A 208 16.74 -4.48 4.18
CA LYS A 208 16.57 -3.10 4.67
C LYS A 208 16.56 -2.16 3.48
N ILE A 209 15.58 -1.28 3.39
CA ILE A 209 15.51 -0.20 2.39
C ILE A 209 15.53 1.12 3.15
N ILE A 210 16.60 1.87 2.95
CA ILE A 210 16.93 3.08 3.71
C ILE A 210 16.95 4.26 2.75
N PHE A 211 16.03 5.20 2.94
CA PHE A 211 16.11 6.52 2.31
C PHE A 211 17.13 7.34 3.09
N TYR A 212 18.24 7.71 2.48
CA TYR A 212 19.35 8.37 3.19
C TYR A 212 19.81 9.69 2.57
N ASP A 213 19.42 9.97 1.33
CA ASP A 213 19.71 11.25 0.67
C ASP A 213 18.61 11.62 -0.33
N GLY A 214 18.62 12.84 -0.82
CA GLY A 214 17.65 13.37 -1.78
C GLY A 214 17.71 14.88 -1.88
N SER A 215 16.71 15.48 -2.50
CA SER A 215 16.54 16.94 -2.50
C SER A 215 15.10 17.30 -2.80
N HIS A 216 14.71 18.53 -2.46
CA HIS A 216 13.38 19.07 -2.75
C HIS A 216 13.45 20.43 -3.43
N HIS A 217 12.38 20.79 -4.14
CA HIS A 217 12.17 22.14 -4.65
C HIS A 217 10.90 22.71 -4.05
N GLN A 218 11.02 23.82 -3.30
CA GLN A 218 9.95 24.33 -2.44
C GLN A 218 8.61 24.58 -3.16
N ILE A 219 8.63 24.93 -4.45
CA ILE A 219 7.43 25.27 -5.23
C ILE A 219 6.98 24.11 -6.14
N ASN A 220 7.92 23.27 -6.58
CA ASN A 220 7.69 22.35 -7.71
C ASN A 220 7.56 20.89 -7.26
N SER A 221 7.71 20.63 -5.96
CA SER A 221 7.65 19.29 -5.39
C SER A 221 6.24 18.92 -4.93
N LYS A 222 5.67 17.86 -5.49
CA LYS A 222 4.39 17.29 -5.07
C LYS A 222 4.57 15.88 -4.54
N GLU A 223 3.61 15.41 -3.77
CA GLU A 223 3.65 14.05 -3.20
C GLU A 223 3.81 12.98 -4.28
N ILE A 224 3.07 13.13 -5.39
CA ILE A 224 3.12 12.21 -6.52
C ILE A 224 4.52 12.16 -7.16
N ASP A 225 5.28 13.26 -7.15
CA ASP A 225 6.61 13.31 -7.74
C ASP A 225 7.60 12.48 -6.91
N TYR A 226 7.49 12.54 -5.58
CA TYR A 226 8.27 11.71 -4.66
C TYR A 226 7.90 10.24 -4.71
N ARG A 227 6.61 9.93 -4.92
CA ARG A 227 6.13 8.56 -5.19
C ARG A 227 6.83 7.99 -6.43
N ILE A 228 6.87 8.75 -7.52
CA ILE A 228 7.53 8.32 -8.76
C ILE A 228 9.05 8.23 -8.58
N ALA A 229 9.67 9.22 -7.94
CA ALA A 229 11.11 9.22 -7.69
C ALA A 229 11.56 7.98 -6.89
N ALA A 230 10.82 7.61 -5.85
CA ALA A 230 11.11 6.42 -5.05
C ALA A 230 10.95 5.12 -5.86
N LYS A 231 9.93 5.00 -6.74
CA LYS A 231 9.82 3.88 -7.70
C LYS A 231 11.05 3.78 -8.60
N ILE A 232 11.49 4.91 -9.15
CA ILE A 232 12.70 4.96 -10.01
C ILE A 232 13.94 4.54 -9.22
N ALA A 233 14.11 5.05 -7.99
CA ALA A 233 15.25 4.74 -7.13
C ALA A 233 15.35 3.23 -6.85
N TRP A 234 14.23 2.63 -6.45
CA TRP A 234 14.16 1.19 -6.19
C TRP A 234 14.43 0.36 -7.44
N ARG A 235 13.79 0.68 -8.57
CA ARG A 235 14.03 -0.02 -9.84
C ARG A 235 15.50 0.06 -10.27
N ASN A 236 16.14 1.21 -10.09
CA ASN A 236 17.55 1.41 -10.42
C ASN A 236 18.49 0.60 -9.52
N ALA A 237 18.15 0.40 -8.25
CA ALA A 237 18.87 -0.47 -7.34
C ALA A 237 18.68 -1.94 -7.71
N ILE A 238 17.44 -2.41 -7.82
CA ILE A 238 17.11 -3.83 -8.06
C ILE A 238 17.64 -4.34 -9.39
N LYS A 239 17.65 -3.53 -10.45
CA LYS A 239 18.25 -3.92 -11.75
C LYS A 239 19.74 -4.28 -11.66
N LYS A 240 20.46 -3.76 -10.67
CA LYS A 240 21.88 -4.00 -10.45
C LYS A 240 22.14 -5.00 -9.32
N ALA A 241 21.08 -5.39 -8.60
CA ALA A 241 21.22 -6.20 -7.42
C ALA A 241 21.34 -7.69 -7.76
N GLU A 242 22.25 -8.36 -7.08
CA GLU A 242 22.27 -9.82 -7.04
C GLU A 242 21.32 -10.31 -5.96
N LEU A 243 20.50 -11.31 -6.29
CA LEU A 243 19.53 -11.89 -5.37
C LEU A 243 20.00 -13.25 -4.88
N ILE A 244 19.89 -13.47 -3.57
CA ILE A 244 20.15 -14.75 -2.91
C ILE A 244 18.80 -15.38 -2.59
N SER A 245 18.62 -16.64 -3.00
CA SER A 245 17.44 -17.42 -2.62
C SER A 245 17.53 -17.83 -1.16
N LEU A 246 16.40 -17.78 -0.45
CA LEU A 246 16.25 -18.23 0.93
C LEU A 246 15.56 -19.59 1.01
#